data_AF-A0A9E6MDA2-F1
#
_entry.id   AF-A0A9E6MDA2-F1
#
_cell.length_a   1.000
_cell.length_b   1.000
_cell.length_c   1.000
_cell.angle_alpha   90.00
_cell.angle_beta   90.00
_cell.angle_gamma   90.00
#
_symmetry.space_group_name_H-M   'P 1'
#
loop_
_entity.id
_entity.type
_entity.pdbx_description
1 polymer ?
#
loop_
_entity_poly.entity_id
_entity_poly.type
_entity_poly.pdbx_seq_one_letter_code
_entity_poly.pdbx_strand_id
1 'polypeptide(L)'
;MAYNTQDALNLIEQDVRLSSNIQATTGTLPSPQGSDSNVSGTAAFQSNSALILTLYATNLSPTDPNRLIITLNTPSACGSPNATANTPFTYTVVYFVYNNSLWRRVIVPDYNTNSSNTICNSPPWQKNSCQPGYSAARCSVADSKITENVSSITLSYYNGSSTTANSTATSGTTTATRVTINSSKTVAGQSISHSVVMRALRINN
;
A
#
# COMPACT_ATOMS: atom_id res chain seq x y z
N MET A 1 19.33 1.14 -13.37
CA MET A 1 18.37 0.02 -13.24
C MET A 1 18.50 -0.64 -11.88
N ALA A 2 19.61 -1.32 -11.57
CA ALA A 2 19.79 -1.97 -10.26
C ALA A 2 19.59 -1.02 -9.07
N TYR A 3 20.15 0.21 -9.12
CA TYR A 3 19.98 1.22 -8.07
C TYR A 3 18.51 1.60 -7.83
N ASN A 4 17.77 1.99 -8.88
CA ASN A 4 16.35 2.32 -8.78
C ASN A 4 15.49 1.14 -8.28
N THR A 5 15.86 -0.10 -8.64
CA THR A 5 15.19 -1.30 -8.13
C THR A 5 15.48 -1.54 -6.65
N GLN A 6 16.69 -1.19 -6.17
CA GLN A 6 17.04 -1.26 -4.75
C GLN A 6 16.29 -0.21 -3.93
N ASP A 7 16.19 1.03 -4.41
CA ASP A 7 15.40 2.07 -3.75
C ASP A 7 13.92 1.70 -3.67
N ALA A 8 13.39 1.08 -4.73
CA ALA A 8 12.04 0.53 -4.73
C ALA A 8 11.84 -0.52 -3.62
N LEU A 9 12.81 -1.42 -3.42
CA LEU A 9 12.77 -2.39 -2.34
C LEU A 9 12.89 -1.73 -0.97
N ASN A 10 13.75 -0.72 -0.80
CA ASN A 10 13.87 0.00 0.48
C ASN A 10 12.55 0.66 0.88
N LEU A 11 11.84 1.27 -0.08
CA LEU A 11 10.51 1.85 0.16
C LEU A 11 9.48 0.77 0.53
N ILE A 12 9.44 -0.34 -0.21
CA ILE A 12 8.54 -1.46 0.11
C ILE A 12 8.85 -2.03 1.49
N GLU A 13 10.12 -2.18 1.84
CA GLU A 13 10.55 -2.70 3.14
C GLU A 13 10.05 -1.80 4.27
N GLN A 14 10.20 -0.48 4.13
CA GLN A 14 9.71 0.49 5.09
C GLN A 14 8.19 0.40 5.27
N ASP A 15 7.44 0.35 4.16
CA ASP A 15 5.98 0.24 4.21
C ASP A 15 5.53 -1.10 4.83
N VAL A 16 6.22 -2.21 4.54
CA VAL A 16 5.92 -3.52 5.15
C VAL A 16 6.19 -3.48 6.66
N ARG A 17 7.33 -2.92 7.08
CA ARG A 17 7.69 -2.82 8.50
C ARG A 17 6.67 -2.01 9.30
N LEU A 18 6.19 -0.91 8.72
CA LEU A 18 5.21 -0.01 9.33
C LEU A 18 3.76 -0.46 9.14
N SER A 19 3.51 -1.45 8.29
CA SER A 19 2.15 -1.95 8.06
C SER A 19 1.52 -2.47 9.34
N SER A 20 0.21 -2.29 9.45
CA SER A 20 -0.63 -2.95 10.45
C SER A 20 -1.18 -4.26 9.93
N ASN A 21 -1.17 -4.52 8.61
CA ASN A 21 -1.62 -5.77 8.03
C ASN A 21 -1.06 -5.96 6.60
N ILE A 22 -0.88 -7.22 6.19
CA ILE A 22 -0.63 -7.62 4.80
C ILE A 22 -1.88 -8.35 4.32
N GLN A 23 -2.61 -7.75 3.38
CA GLN A 23 -3.94 -8.21 3.00
C GLN A 23 -3.91 -9.21 1.83
N ALA A 24 -4.84 -10.15 1.85
CA ALA A 24 -5.07 -11.08 0.74
C ALA A 24 -5.66 -10.39 -0.49
N THR A 25 -6.56 -9.44 -0.28
CA THR A 25 -7.28 -8.68 -1.30
C THR A 25 -7.71 -7.33 -0.75
N THR A 26 -7.88 -6.34 -1.63
CA THR A 26 -8.51 -5.05 -1.29
C THR A 26 -10.03 -5.13 -1.19
N GLY A 27 -10.64 -6.21 -1.71
CA GLY A 27 -12.06 -6.20 -2.06
C GLY A 27 -12.37 -5.24 -3.21
N THR A 28 -13.65 -5.11 -3.57
CA THR A 28 -14.12 -4.17 -4.60
C THR A 28 -13.80 -2.74 -4.18
N LEU A 29 -13.22 -1.97 -5.10
CA LEU A 29 -12.82 -0.59 -4.86
C LEU A 29 -13.77 0.40 -5.54
N PRO A 30 -13.92 1.61 -5.00
CA PRO A 30 -14.57 2.68 -5.73
C PRO A 30 -13.85 3.00 -7.03
N SER A 31 -14.60 3.32 -8.07
CA SER A 31 -14.01 3.76 -9.34
C SER A 31 -13.25 5.09 -9.19
N PRO A 32 -12.11 5.30 -9.89
CA PRO A 32 -11.35 4.40 -10.77
C PRO A 32 -10.12 3.79 -10.05
N GLN A 33 -10.27 3.35 -8.81
CA GLN A 33 -9.15 2.82 -8.01
C GLN A 33 -8.95 1.31 -8.16
N GLY A 34 -9.75 0.64 -8.99
CA GLY A 34 -9.63 -0.80 -9.25
C GLY A 34 -8.37 -1.22 -10.00
N SER A 35 -8.06 -2.52 -9.93
CA SER A 35 -6.91 -3.16 -10.58
C SER A 35 -7.01 -3.20 -12.11
N ASP A 36 -8.22 -3.10 -12.62
CA ASP A 36 -8.58 -3.08 -14.04
C ASP A 36 -8.19 -1.79 -14.77
N SER A 37 -7.60 -0.82 -14.05
CA SER A 37 -6.76 0.23 -14.65
C SER A 37 -7.50 1.09 -15.69
N ASN A 38 -8.80 1.33 -15.45
CA ASN A 38 -9.70 2.11 -16.31
C ASN A 38 -10.59 3.07 -15.50
N VAL A 39 -11.24 4.02 -16.19
CA VAL A 39 -12.05 5.10 -15.59
C VAL A 39 -13.30 4.65 -14.84
N SER A 40 -13.78 3.44 -15.10
CA SER A 40 -14.89 2.80 -14.40
C SER A 40 -14.42 1.72 -13.42
N GLY A 41 -13.11 1.62 -13.20
CA GLY A 41 -12.52 0.40 -12.70
C GLY A 41 -12.68 0.22 -11.20
N THR A 42 -13.30 -0.89 -10.82
CA THR A 42 -13.62 -1.25 -9.43
C THR A 42 -13.00 -2.58 -9.00
N ALA A 43 -12.27 -3.26 -9.89
CA ALA A 43 -11.79 -4.60 -9.64
C ALA A 43 -10.83 -4.66 -8.45
N ALA A 44 -10.93 -5.72 -7.66
CA ALA A 44 -10.06 -5.91 -6.50
C ALA A 44 -8.62 -6.19 -6.92
N PHE A 45 -7.66 -5.75 -6.11
CA PHE A 45 -6.31 -6.29 -6.16
C PHE A 45 -6.24 -7.61 -5.39
N GLN A 46 -5.37 -8.51 -5.85
CA GLN A 46 -5.15 -9.83 -5.26
C GLN A 46 -3.67 -10.00 -4.89
N SER A 47 -3.40 -10.58 -3.72
CA SER A 47 -2.04 -10.75 -3.17
C SER A 47 -1.10 -11.61 -4.02
N ASN A 48 -1.63 -12.41 -4.95
CA ASN A 48 -0.78 -13.15 -5.91
C ASN A 48 -0.19 -12.26 -7.02
N SER A 49 -0.72 -11.04 -7.21
CA SER A 49 -0.39 -10.14 -8.33
C SER A 49 0.03 -8.75 -7.87
N ALA A 50 -0.29 -8.38 -6.63
CA ALA A 50 -0.01 -7.09 -6.04
C ALA A 50 0.29 -7.23 -4.54
N LEU A 51 1.23 -6.45 -4.02
CA LEU A 51 1.46 -6.39 -2.59
C LEU A 51 0.48 -5.38 -1.98
N ILE A 52 -0.36 -5.84 -1.05
CA ILE A 52 -1.43 -5.04 -0.45
C ILE A 52 -1.14 -4.89 1.04
N LEU A 53 -0.92 -3.65 1.48
CA LEU A 53 -0.53 -3.31 2.83
C LEU A 53 -1.56 -2.38 3.46
N THR A 54 -1.91 -2.61 4.71
CA THR A 54 -2.67 -1.66 5.53
C THR A 54 -1.70 -0.88 6.39
N LEU A 55 -1.79 0.44 6.40
CA LEU A 55 -0.95 1.34 7.20
C LEU A 55 -1.82 2.29 8.02
N TYR A 56 -1.25 2.84 9.09
CA TYR A 56 -1.90 3.86 9.92
C TYR A 56 -1.86 5.23 9.25
N ALA A 57 -3.02 5.90 9.17
CA ALA A 57 -3.11 7.23 8.62
C ALA A 57 -2.56 8.28 9.59
N THR A 58 -1.99 9.35 9.05
CA THR A 58 -1.43 10.46 9.83
C THR A 58 -2.04 11.79 9.41
N ASN A 59 -2.11 12.73 10.35
CA ASN A 59 -2.60 14.09 10.08
C ASN A 59 -1.60 14.97 9.32
N LEU A 60 -0.31 14.64 9.39
CA LEU A 60 0.78 15.39 8.78
C LEU A 60 1.66 14.47 7.92
N SER A 61 2.61 15.09 7.21
CA SER A 61 3.60 14.41 6.38
C SER A 61 4.34 13.32 7.17
N PRO A 62 4.68 12.17 6.55
CA PRO A 62 5.53 11.16 7.18
C PRO A 62 6.88 11.67 7.68
N THR A 63 7.39 12.78 7.13
CA THR A 63 8.64 13.43 7.54
C THR A 63 8.48 14.40 8.72
N ASP A 64 7.24 14.75 9.09
CA ASP A 64 6.98 15.65 10.21
C ASP A 64 7.09 14.89 11.53
N PRO A 65 7.94 15.32 12.49
CA PRO A 65 8.06 14.67 13.79
C PRO A 65 6.81 14.83 14.66
N ASN A 66 5.97 15.84 14.41
CA ASN A 66 4.75 16.12 15.15
C ASN A 66 3.52 15.41 14.57
N ARG A 67 3.71 14.54 13.56
CA ARG A 67 2.61 13.76 13.00
C ARG A 67 2.01 12.85 14.07
N LEU A 68 0.68 12.78 14.08
CA LEU A 68 -0.09 11.92 14.96
C LEU A 68 -0.85 10.91 14.12
N ILE A 69 -1.03 9.71 14.68
CA ILE A 69 -1.93 8.71 14.11
C ILE A 69 -3.36 9.25 14.26
N ILE A 70 -4.10 9.18 13.17
CA ILE A 70 -5.54 9.48 13.17
C ILE A 70 -6.26 8.30 13.78
N THR A 71 -7.16 8.56 14.72
CA THR A 71 -8.02 7.53 15.33
C THR A 71 -9.46 7.73 14.90
N LEU A 72 -10.28 6.71 15.05
CA LEU A 72 -11.73 6.81 14.89
C LEU A 72 -12.36 7.39 16.16
N ASN A 73 -13.58 7.87 16.06
CA ASN A 73 -14.41 8.35 17.18
C ASN A 73 -15.00 7.19 18.01
N THR A 74 -14.21 6.15 18.24
CA THR A 74 -14.63 4.92 18.95
C THR A 74 -13.41 4.21 19.55
N PRO A 75 -13.51 3.66 20.77
CA PRO A 75 -14.70 3.62 21.63
C PRO A 75 -15.00 4.93 22.39
N SER A 76 -14.07 5.89 22.41
CA SER A 76 -14.26 7.17 23.11
C SER A 76 -14.56 8.31 22.13
N ALA A 77 -15.31 9.31 22.59
CA ALA A 77 -15.58 10.51 21.80
C ALA A 77 -14.29 11.30 21.48
N CYS A 78 -14.20 11.90 20.30
CA CYS A 78 -13.11 12.81 19.92
C CYS A 78 -13.09 14.02 20.87
N GLY A 79 -12.03 14.16 21.65
CA GLY A 79 -11.91 15.16 22.72
C GLY A 79 -11.95 14.58 24.14
N SER A 80 -12.33 13.30 24.30
CA SER A 80 -12.12 12.57 25.55
C SER A 80 -10.62 12.43 25.84
N PRO A 81 -10.16 12.48 27.10
CA PRO A 81 -8.79 12.14 27.48
C PRO A 81 -8.35 10.75 26.98
N ASN A 82 -9.31 9.84 26.76
CA ASN A 82 -9.07 8.49 26.28
C ASN A 82 -9.09 8.35 24.74
N ALA A 83 -9.30 9.45 23.98
CA ALA A 83 -9.39 9.41 22.52
C ALA A 83 -8.08 8.96 21.83
N THR A 84 -6.96 9.02 22.53
CA THR A 84 -5.67 8.48 22.06
C THR A 84 -5.62 6.95 22.02
N ALA A 85 -6.49 6.28 22.80
CA ALA A 85 -6.65 4.82 22.81
C ALA A 85 -7.73 4.33 21.83
N ASN A 86 -8.31 5.23 21.04
CA ASN A 86 -9.30 4.86 20.04
C ASN A 86 -8.71 4.02 18.91
N THR A 87 -9.58 3.29 18.21
CA THR A 87 -9.19 2.46 17.08
C THR A 87 -8.47 3.33 16.03
N PRO A 88 -7.24 2.98 15.62
CA PRO A 88 -6.53 3.75 14.59
C PRO A 88 -7.27 3.73 13.25
N PHE A 89 -7.32 4.87 12.58
CA PHE A 89 -7.76 4.98 11.19
C PHE A 89 -6.63 4.49 10.28
N THR A 90 -6.99 3.67 9.29
CA THR A 90 -6.02 3.02 8.41
C THR A 90 -6.33 3.31 6.95
N TYR A 91 -5.30 3.20 6.12
CA TYR A 91 -5.40 3.29 4.67
C TYR A 91 -4.64 2.13 4.03
N THR A 92 -4.94 1.85 2.77
CA THR A 92 -4.32 0.76 2.01
C THR A 92 -3.31 1.31 1.02
N VAL A 93 -2.15 0.66 0.94
CA VAL A 93 -1.14 0.85 -0.10
C VAL A 93 -1.07 -0.41 -0.95
N VAL A 94 -1.08 -0.24 -2.27
CA VAL A 94 -0.97 -1.32 -3.23
C VAL A 94 0.25 -1.10 -4.11
N TYR A 95 1.15 -2.07 -4.14
CA TYR A 95 2.23 -2.14 -5.12
C TYR A 95 1.87 -3.14 -6.21
N PHE A 96 1.87 -2.69 -7.47
CA PHE A 96 1.48 -3.49 -8.62
C PHE A 96 2.28 -3.12 -9.86
N VAL A 97 2.40 -4.05 -10.80
CA VAL A 97 3.07 -3.81 -12.07
C VAL A 97 2.04 -3.44 -13.12
N TYR A 98 2.29 -2.32 -13.82
CA TYR A 98 1.48 -1.88 -14.95
C TYR A 98 2.37 -1.15 -15.96
N ASN A 99 2.19 -1.46 -17.24
CA ASN A 99 2.95 -0.88 -18.35
C ASN A 99 4.48 -0.84 -18.09
N ASN A 100 5.04 -2.02 -17.80
CA ASN A 100 6.47 -2.23 -17.52
C ASN A 100 7.04 -1.36 -16.38
N SER A 101 6.21 -0.93 -15.44
CA SER A 101 6.63 -0.11 -14.30
C SER A 101 5.98 -0.63 -13.02
N LEU A 102 6.70 -0.50 -11.91
CA LEU A 102 6.16 -0.73 -10.59
C LEU A 102 5.49 0.56 -10.10
N TRP A 103 4.22 0.45 -9.73
CA TRP A 103 3.40 1.55 -9.25
C TRP A 103 3.01 1.34 -7.80
N ARG A 104 2.81 2.46 -7.11
CA ARG A 104 2.26 2.53 -5.75
C ARG A 104 0.95 3.32 -5.78
N ARG A 105 -0.14 2.66 -5.39
CA ARG A 105 -1.46 3.26 -5.22
C ARG A 105 -1.81 3.40 -3.74
N VAL A 106 -2.46 4.50 -3.39
CA VAL A 106 -2.94 4.84 -2.05
C VAL A 106 -4.46 4.88 -2.07
N ILE A 107 -5.08 4.09 -1.20
CA ILE A 107 -6.52 3.98 -1.05
C ILE A 107 -6.88 4.37 0.38
N VAL A 108 -7.48 5.54 0.52
CA VAL A 108 -7.99 6.07 1.79
C VAL A 108 -9.49 5.79 1.84
N PRO A 109 -9.96 5.01 2.83
CA PRO A 109 -11.39 4.78 3.03
C PRO A 109 -12.17 6.09 3.19
N ASP A 110 -13.46 6.04 2.89
CA ASP A 110 -14.35 7.16 3.20
C ASP A 110 -14.36 7.42 4.70
N TYR A 111 -14.14 8.69 5.06
CA TYR A 111 -14.17 9.18 6.42
C TYR A 111 -15.10 10.38 6.48
N ASN A 112 -15.55 10.70 7.69
CA ASN A 112 -16.18 11.98 7.97
C ASN A 112 -15.66 12.53 9.30
N THR A 113 -16.14 13.71 9.67
CA THR A 113 -15.85 14.34 10.96
C THR A 113 -17.09 14.41 11.85
N ASN A 114 -18.27 13.96 11.38
CA ASN A 114 -19.56 14.22 12.01
C ASN A 114 -20.57 13.04 11.97
N SER A 115 -20.21 11.84 11.47
CA SER A 115 -21.12 10.67 11.47
C SER A 115 -20.40 9.29 11.52
N SER A 116 -20.92 8.22 10.92
CA SER A 116 -20.30 6.86 10.96
C SER A 116 -18.92 6.86 10.31
N ASN A 117 -17.87 6.30 10.93
CA ASN A 117 -16.46 6.51 10.55
C ASN A 117 -15.97 7.95 10.77
N THR A 118 -16.49 8.63 11.81
CA THR A 118 -15.89 9.88 12.28
C THR A 118 -14.45 9.61 12.67
N ILE A 119 -13.52 10.34 12.07
CA ILE A 119 -12.14 10.38 12.51
C ILE A 119 -11.97 11.46 13.58
N CYS A 120 -11.16 11.16 14.57
CA CYS A 120 -10.61 12.15 15.47
C CYS A 120 -9.38 12.76 14.82
N ASN A 121 -9.21 14.07 15.03
CA ASN A 121 -8.19 14.93 14.41
C ASN A 121 -8.57 15.38 12.99
N SER A 122 -7.71 16.22 12.41
CA SER A 122 -7.86 16.74 11.04
C SER A 122 -7.86 15.62 9.99
N PRO A 123 -8.33 15.90 8.77
CA PRO A 123 -8.28 14.98 7.65
C PRO A 123 -6.91 14.28 7.47
N PRO A 124 -6.90 13.03 6.97
CA PRO A 124 -5.66 12.31 6.67
C PRO A 124 -4.83 13.07 5.65
N TRP A 125 -3.52 13.12 5.91
CA TRP A 125 -2.54 13.65 4.98
C TRP A 125 -2.45 12.79 3.72
N GLN A 126 -2.67 11.48 3.87
CA GLN A 126 -2.68 10.56 2.75
C GLN A 126 -3.82 10.91 1.78
N LYS A 127 -3.48 10.93 0.49
CA LYS A 127 -4.40 11.26 -0.59
C LYS A 127 -4.73 10.03 -1.39
N ASN A 128 -6.01 9.84 -1.70
CA ASN A 128 -6.44 8.82 -2.64
C ASN A 128 -5.75 9.04 -3.99
N SER A 129 -5.14 7.98 -4.52
CA SER A 129 -4.48 7.99 -5.81
C SER A 129 -5.18 7.10 -6.82
N CYS A 130 -5.05 7.46 -8.10
CA CYS A 130 -5.54 6.71 -9.23
C CYS A 130 -4.50 6.68 -10.35
N GLN A 131 -4.66 5.77 -11.30
CA GLN A 131 -3.72 5.66 -12.40
C GLN A 131 -3.63 6.99 -13.19
N PRO A 132 -2.42 7.41 -13.61
CA PRO A 132 -2.23 8.63 -14.39
C PRO A 132 -3.13 8.65 -15.63
N GLY A 133 -3.77 9.80 -15.87
CA GLY A 133 -4.70 9.99 -16.98
C GLY A 133 -6.17 9.80 -16.62
N TYR A 134 -6.50 9.28 -15.44
CA TYR A 134 -7.87 9.23 -14.93
C TYR A 134 -8.11 10.32 -13.88
N SER A 135 -9.11 11.17 -14.14
CA SER A 135 -9.58 12.17 -13.19
C SER A 135 -10.97 11.78 -12.70
N ALA A 136 -11.12 11.70 -11.38
CA ALA A 136 -12.41 11.54 -10.70
C ALA A 136 -12.34 12.27 -9.35
N ALA A 137 -13.48 12.58 -8.74
CA ALA A 137 -13.53 13.31 -7.46
C ALA A 137 -12.69 12.64 -6.36
N ARG A 138 -12.61 11.30 -6.36
CA ARG A 138 -11.81 10.53 -5.42
C ARG A 138 -10.31 10.52 -5.75
N CYS A 139 -9.92 10.77 -7.00
CA CYS A 139 -8.53 10.75 -7.46
C CYS A 139 -7.83 12.08 -7.18
N SER A 140 -7.45 12.30 -5.93
CA SER A 140 -6.80 13.54 -5.51
C SER A 140 -5.39 13.70 -6.07
N VAL A 141 -4.69 12.58 -6.32
CA VAL A 141 -3.34 12.54 -6.91
C VAL A 141 -3.20 11.36 -7.89
N ALA A 142 -2.17 11.38 -8.72
CA ALA A 142 -1.81 10.24 -9.55
C ALA A 142 -1.07 9.17 -8.72
N ASP A 143 -1.17 7.91 -9.13
CA ASP A 143 -0.35 6.83 -8.59
C ASP A 143 1.14 7.17 -8.75
N SER A 144 1.93 6.79 -7.76
CA SER A 144 3.37 7.04 -7.78
C SER A 144 4.08 5.95 -8.55
N LYS A 145 4.75 6.33 -9.65
CA LYS A 145 5.67 5.42 -10.33
C LYS A 145 6.91 5.24 -9.47
N ILE A 146 7.19 4.02 -9.05
CA ILE A 146 8.33 3.71 -8.17
C ILE A 146 9.58 3.45 -8.99
N THR A 147 9.48 2.60 -10.01
CA THR A 147 10.59 2.32 -10.91
C THR A 147 10.07 1.79 -12.25
N GLU A 148 10.88 1.96 -13.30
CA GLU A 148 10.58 1.54 -14.67
C GLU A 148 11.31 0.26 -15.03
N ASN A 149 10.94 -0.32 -16.18
CA ASN A 149 11.52 -1.54 -16.73
C ASN A 149 11.28 -2.76 -15.82
N VAL A 150 10.16 -2.78 -15.09
CA VAL A 150 9.74 -3.91 -14.25
C VAL A 150 8.81 -4.80 -15.06
N SER A 151 9.25 -6.02 -15.35
CA SER A 151 8.47 -7.01 -16.09
C SER A 151 7.44 -7.70 -15.18
N SER A 152 7.81 -7.99 -13.93
CA SER A 152 6.91 -8.62 -12.97
C SER A 152 7.38 -8.41 -11.52
N ILE A 153 6.44 -8.62 -10.60
CA ILE A 153 6.74 -8.84 -9.19
C ILE A 153 6.34 -10.26 -8.82
N THR A 154 7.15 -10.91 -7.99
CA THR A 154 6.83 -12.21 -7.39
C THR A 154 6.77 -12.04 -5.88
N LEU A 155 5.68 -12.51 -5.28
CA LEU A 155 5.36 -12.32 -3.89
C LEU A 155 5.28 -13.67 -3.20
N SER A 156 5.80 -13.74 -1.98
CA SER A 156 5.71 -14.93 -1.12
C SER A 156 5.45 -14.48 0.31
N TYR A 157 4.55 -15.18 1.00
CA TYR A 157 4.02 -14.74 2.29
C TYR A 157 4.29 -15.75 3.38
N TYR A 158 4.57 -15.27 4.59
CA TYR A 158 4.88 -16.10 5.74
C TYR A 158 3.98 -15.70 6.91
N ASN A 159 3.39 -16.71 7.55
CA ASN A 159 2.50 -16.52 8.70
C ASN A 159 3.27 -16.87 9.98
N GLY A 160 3.25 -15.96 10.95
CA GLY A 160 3.97 -16.12 12.22
C GLY A 160 5.46 -16.37 12.01
N SER A 161 5.96 -17.46 12.61
CA SER A 161 7.35 -17.93 12.49
C SER A 161 7.57 -18.95 11.37
N SER A 162 6.57 -19.21 10.52
CA SER A 162 6.67 -20.20 9.46
C SER A 162 7.79 -19.86 8.45
N THR A 163 8.56 -20.88 8.07
CA THR A 163 9.53 -20.82 6.99
C THR A 163 8.95 -21.23 5.64
N THR A 164 7.73 -21.79 5.63
CA THR A 164 7.03 -22.18 4.41
C THR A 164 6.32 -20.97 3.81
N ALA A 165 6.64 -20.69 2.55
CA ALA A 165 6.02 -19.60 1.81
C ALA A 165 4.63 -19.99 1.30
N ASN A 166 3.67 -19.09 1.46
CA ASN A 166 2.38 -19.12 0.80
C ASN A 166 2.40 -18.23 -0.45
N SER A 167 1.64 -18.62 -1.48
CA SER A 167 1.47 -17.85 -2.71
C SER A 167 0.49 -16.67 -2.57
N THR A 168 -0.33 -16.68 -1.52
CA THR A 168 -1.27 -15.61 -1.17
C THR A 168 -1.10 -15.21 0.28
N ALA A 169 -1.31 -13.93 0.58
CA ALA A 169 -1.38 -13.46 1.96
C ALA A 169 -2.65 -13.98 2.64
N THR A 170 -2.61 -14.06 3.96
CA THR A 170 -3.78 -14.31 4.81
C THR A 170 -3.95 -13.10 5.71
N SER A 171 -5.01 -12.32 5.46
CA SER A 171 -5.28 -11.08 6.17
C SER A 171 -5.32 -11.31 7.69
N GLY A 172 -4.52 -10.55 8.43
CA GLY A 172 -4.44 -10.63 9.90
C GLY A 172 -3.44 -11.66 10.46
N THR A 173 -2.95 -12.61 9.65
CA THR A 173 -1.99 -13.63 10.13
C THR A 173 -0.64 -13.59 9.42
N THR A 174 -0.58 -13.02 8.22
CA THR A 174 0.69 -12.82 7.50
C THR A 174 1.54 -11.76 8.20
N THR A 175 2.75 -12.16 8.59
CA THR A 175 3.70 -11.34 9.36
C THR A 175 4.91 -10.91 8.55
N ALA A 176 5.23 -11.62 7.47
CA ALA A 176 6.34 -11.29 6.60
C ALA A 176 6.03 -11.54 5.13
N THR A 177 6.69 -10.80 4.25
CA THR A 177 6.63 -10.99 2.81
C THR A 177 8.03 -10.99 2.22
N ARG A 178 8.23 -11.84 1.22
CA ARG A 178 9.38 -11.81 0.32
C ARG A 178 8.92 -11.25 -1.02
N VAL A 179 9.59 -10.21 -1.46
CA VAL A 179 9.30 -9.49 -2.70
C VAL A 179 10.48 -9.68 -3.63
N THR A 180 10.19 -10.14 -4.84
CA THR A 180 11.16 -10.21 -5.94
C THR A 180 10.69 -9.28 -7.05
N ILE A 181 11.52 -8.32 -7.44
CA ILE A 181 11.26 -7.43 -8.58
C ILE A 181 12.10 -7.92 -9.75
N ASN A 182 11.44 -8.33 -10.83
CA ASN A 182 12.09 -8.70 -12.07
C ASN A 182 12.07 -7.50 -13.01
N SER A 183 13.26 -7.06 -13.43
CA SER A 183 13.45 -5.92 -14.32
C SER A 183 14.11 -6.36 -15.61
N SER A 184 13.70 -5.77 -16.74
CA SER A 184 14.27 -6.07 -18.06
C SER A 184 14.28 -4.83 -18.93
N LYS A 185 15.41 -4.53 -19.57
CA LYS A 185 15.56 -3.40 -20.50
C LYS A 185 16.38 -3.83 -21.71
N THR A 186 15.96 -3.37 -22.89
CA THR A 186 16.71 -3.55 -24.12
C THR A 186 17.72 -2.42 -24.31
N VAL A 187 19.00 -2.76 -24.48
CA VAL A 187 20.09 -1.84 -24.80
C VAL A 187 20.84 -2.39 -26.01
N ALA A 188 20.96 -1.59 -27.07
CA ALA A 188 21.61 -2.00 -28.33
C ALA A 188 21.08 -3.33 -28.90
N GLY A 189 19.76 -3.55 -28.83
CA GLY A 189 19.11 -4.78 -29.32
C GLY A 189 19.26 -6.00 -28.40
N GLN A 190 20.01 -5.91 -27.31
CA GLN A 190 20.15 -6.98 -26.33
C GLN A 190 19.29 -6.72 -25.09
N SER A 191 18.58 -7.74 -24.62
CA SER A 191 17.80 -7.65 -23.38
C SER A 191 18.69 -7.92 -22.17
N ILE A 192 18.77 -6.94 -21.27
CA ILE A 192 19.44 -7.08 -19.97
C ILE A 192 18.36 -7.27 -18.92
N SER A 193 18.36 -8.43 -18.26
CA SER A 193 17.40 -8.77 -17.21
C SER A 193 18.10 -8.90 -15.86
N HIS A 194 17.42 -8.45 -14.80
CA HIS A 194 17.95 -8.41 -13.44
C HIS A 194 16.81 -8.63 -12.44
N SER A 195 17.07 -9.42 -11.41
CA SER A 195 16.12 -9.70 -10.33
C SER A 195 16.71 -9.31 -8.99
N VAL A 196 15.95 -8.54 -8.21
CA VAL A 196 16.33 -8.18 -6.83
C VAL A 196 15.29 -8.72 -5.87
N VAL A 197 15.76 -9.21 -4.74
CA VAL A 197 14.94 -9.90 -3.74
C VAL A 197 15.15 -9.26 -2.38
N MET A 198 14.07 -9.10 -1.63
CA MET A 198 14.09 -8.68 -0.23
C MET A 198 13.02 -9.44 0.55
N ARG A 199 13.27 -9.66 1.84
CA ARG A 199 12.30 -10.21 2.78
C ARG A 199 12.13 -9.22 3.93
N ALA A 200 10.90 -8.77 4.14
CA ALA A 200 10.54 -7.81 5.17
C ALA A 200 9.57 -8.43 6.17
N LEU A 201 9.76 -8.09 7.44
CA LEU A 201 8.87 -8.46 8.55
C LEU A 201 8.10 -7.22 9.00
N ARG A 202 6.82 -7.41 9.31
CA ARG A 202 5.99 -6.41 9.99
C ARG A 202 6.43 -6.30 11.45
N ILE A 203 6.64 -5.07 11.94
CA ILE A 203 7.08 -4.83 13.32
C ILE A 203 5.88 -4.80 14.29
N ASN A 204 4.73 -4.32 13.81
CA ASN A 204 3.49 -4.25 14.58
C ASN A 204 2.79 -5.61 14.60
N ASN A 205 3.25 -6.54 15.45
CA ASN A 205 2.57 -7.80 15.74
C ASN A 205 1.60 -7.68 16.90
#